data_AF-A0AAU6ETA4-F1
#
_entry.id   AF-A0AAU6ETA4-F1
#
_cell.length_a   1.000
_cell.length_b   1.000
_cell.length_c   1.000
_cell.angle_alpha   90.00
_cell.angle_beta   90.00
_cell.angle_gamma   90.00
#
_symmetry.space_group_name_H-M   'P 1'
#
loop_
_entity.id
_entity.type
_entity.pdbx_description
1 polymer ?
#
loop_
_entity_poly.entity_id
_entity_poly.type
_entity_poly.pdbx_seq_one_letter_code
_entity_poly.pdbx_strand_id
1 'polypeptide(L)'
;MTASVQTAPVEVPAAVPAKAARVRRPVGRLGRRVPFARAVGPLVLLAVWWVASAAGWLDPQTLASPSDVATTTGDLIAGGELQKHLLVSLQRAALGLAFGVSAGVLLALAAGLSRVGEALLDGTLQLLRSLPILALVPLAILWFGIGEEVKVILVALGTLFPVYINTHAALTGLDVRYAELAQTLGLSRTAFLRRIVLPGAAPGFFTGLRISVTVSWLVLVVSEQINASSGIGYLMTQARTFARTDVIVVGLVVYGVLGLASDTLVRLVERRVLAWRTTLG
;
A
#
# COMPACT_ATOMS: atom_id res chain seq x y z
N MET A 1 -55.21 34.29 69.86
CA MET A 1 -55.40 34.25 68.39
C MET A 1 -54.30 33.37 67.82
N THR A 2 -54.61 32.09 67.64
CA THR A 2 -53.70 31.02 67.22
C THR A 2 -53.80 30.86 65.71
N ALA A 3 -52.76 31.26 64.97
CA ALA A 3 -52.64 30.95 63.54
C ALA A 3 -51.98 29.57 63.41
N SER A 4 -52.81 28.56 63.15
CA SER A 4 -52.41 27.21 62.80
C SER A 4 -51.72 27.20 61.44
N VAL A 5 -50.40 27.00 61.43
CA VAL A 5 -49.63 26.77 60.20
C VAL A 5 -49.93 25.37 59.70
N GLN A 6 -50.65 25.29 58.59
CA GLN A 6 -51.00 24.08 57.88
C GLN A 6 -49.79 23.59 57.08
N THR A 7 -49.10 22.56 57.57
CA THR A 7 -48.02 21.89 56.84
C THR A 7 -48.63 20.97 55.79
N ALA A 8 -48.60 21.41 54.53
CA ALA A 8 -48.97 20.56 53.40
C ALA A 8 -48.00 19.35 53.32
N PRO A 9 -48.47 18.13 52.98
CA PRO A 9 -47.60 16.98 52.80
C PRO A 9 -46.65 17.23 51.62
N VAL A 10 -45.35 17.06 51.84
CA VAL A 10 -44.36 17.06 50.76
C VAL A 10 -44.60 15.81 49.92
N GLU A 11 -45.15 15.99 48.72
CA GLU A 11 -45.38 14.93 47.76
C GLU A 11 -44.01 14.43 47.25
N VAL A 12 -43.59 13.26 47.75
CA VAL A 12 -42.35 12.60 47.30
C VAL A 12 -42.56 12.19 45.85
N PRO A 13 -41.77 12.70 44.88
CA PRO A 13 -41.91 12.28 43.49
C PRO A 13 -41.73 10.77 43.38
N ALA A 14 -42.73 10.09 42.80
CA ALA A 14 -42.67 8.65 42.57
C ALA A 14 -41.38 8.30 41.82
N ALA A 15 -40.60 7.37 42.38
CA ALA A 15 -39.34 6.93 41.81
C ALA A 15 -39.57 6.50 40.34
N VAL A 16 -38.97 7.24 39.41
CA VAL A 16 -38.96 6.89 37.98
C VAL A 16 -38.39 5.48 37.88
N PRO A 17 -39.11 4.50 37.32
CA PRO A 17 -38.60 3.15 37.22
C PRO A 17 -37.30 3.19 36.42
N ALA A 18 -36.20 2.77 37.06
CA ALA A 18 -34.88 2.71 36.47
C ALA A 18 -35.00 1.94 35.14
N LYS A 19 -34.88 2.68 34.03
CA LYS A 19 -34.97 2.15 32.68
C LYS A 19 -33.97 1.00 32.59
N ALA A 20 -34.49 -0.24 32.57
CA ALA A 20 -33.70 -1.46 32.60
C ALA A 20 -32.48 -1.29 31.70
N ALA A 21 -31.29 -1.41 32.28
CA ALA A 21 -30.03 -1.31 31.57
C ALA A 21 -30.13 -2.20 30.33
N ARG A 22 -30.23 -1.59 29.15
CA ARG A 22 -30.18 -2.32 27.88
C ARG A 22 -28.83 -3.01 27.89
N VAL A 23 -28.83 -4.30 28.18
CA VAL A 23 -27.68 -5.19 28.01
C VAL A 23 -27.24 -4.99 26.57
N ARG A 24 -26.13 -4.24 26.38
CA ARG A 24 -25.53 -4.05 25.08
C ARG A 24 -25.12 -5.45 24.63
N ARG A 25 -25.93 -6.06 23.76
CA ARG A 25 -25.57 -7.33 23.13
C ARG A 25 -24.17 -7.14 22.54
N PRO A 26 -23.19 -7.99 22.89
CA PRO A 26 -21.89 -7.90 22.24
C PRO A 26 -22.15 -8.01 20.74
N VAL A 27 -21.73 -7.00 19.99
CA VAL A 27 -21.78 -7.01 18.52
C VAL A 27 -21.16 -8.33 18.11
N GLY A 28 -21.99 -9.23 17.56
CA GLY A 28 -21.59 -10.60 17.27
C GLY A 28 -20.28 -10.56 16.49
N ARG A 29 -19.24 -11.21 17.01
CA ARG A 29 -17.97 -11.36 16.32
C ARG A 29 -18.30 -11.87 14.91
N LEU A 30 -18.03 -11.04 13.91
CA LEU A 30 -18.18 -11.36 12.49
C LEU A 30 -17.39 -12.64 12.19
N GLY A 31 -18.10 -13.76 12.15
CA GLY A 31 -17.66 -15.05 11.63
C GLY A 31 -16.44 -15.70 12.32
N ARG A 32 -16.43 -17.03 12.34
CA ARG A 32 -15.22 -17.80 12.66
C ARG A 32 -14.22 -17.56 11.52
N ARG A 33 -12.98 -17.13 11.84
CA ARG A 33 -11.90 -17.00 10.84
C ARG A 33 -11.72 -18.37 10.17
N VAL A 34 -12.16 -18.49 8.91
CA VAL A 34 -11.96 -19.71 8.14
C VAL A 34 -10.46 -19.78 7.79
N PRO A 35 -9.74 -20.85 8.17
CA PRO A 35 -8.36 -21.01 7.74
C PRO A 35 -8.30 -20.99 6.20
N PHE A 36 -7.29 -20.34 5.63
CA PHE A 36 -7.09 -20.18 4.18
C PHE A 36 -8.16 -19.39 3.40
N ALA A 37 -9.05 -18.65 4.07
CA ALA A 37 -10.06 -17.81 3.39
C ALA A 37 -9.49 -16.86 2.31
N ARG A 38 -8.25 -16.39 2.49
CA ARG A 38 -7.55 -15.52 1.53
C ARG A 38 -7.13 -16.21 0.23
N ALA A 39 -6.97 -17.54 0.24
CA ALA A 39 -6.61 -18.32 -0.93
C ALA A 39 -7.83 -18.76 -1.76
N VAL A 40 -9.03 -18.76 -1.18
CA VAL A 40 -10.27 -19.19 -1.85
C VAL A 40 -10.53 -18.35 -3.10
N GLY A 41 -10.40 -17.02 -3.02
CA GLY A 41 -10.62 -16.13 -4.17
C GLY A 41 -9.71 -16.44 -5.37
N PRO A 42 -8.37 -16.43 -5.20
CA PRO A 42 -7.44 -16.81 -6.26
C PRO A 42 -7.66 -18.23 -6.80
N LEU A 43 -7.97 -19.21 -5.95
CA LEU A 43 -8.22 -20.59 -6.38
C LEU A 43 -9.49 -20.71 -7.21
N VAL A 44 -10.56 -20.01 -6.84
CA VAL A 44 -11.80 -19.96 -7.63
C VAL A 44 -11.53 -19.33 -9.00
N LEU A 45 -10.75 -18.24 -9.04
CA LEU A 45 -10.38 -17.60 -10.30
C LEU A 45 -9.58 -18.55 -11.21
N LEU A 46 -8.59 -19.26 -10.66
CA LEU A 46 -7.81 -20.26 -11.40
C LEU A 46 -8.68 -21.42 -11.89
N ALA A 47 -9.62 -21.90 -11.07
CA ALA A 47 -10.53 -22.97 -11.45
C ALA A 47 -11.46 -22.55 -12.59
N VAL A 48 -12.02 -21.33 -12.53
CA VAL A 48 -12.85 -20.76 -13.60
C VAL A 48 -12.05 -20.64 -14.89
N TRP A 49 -10.82 -20.12 -14.83
CA TRP A 49 -9.94 -20.02 -16.00
C TRP A 49 -9.60 -21.39 -16.58
N TRP A 50 -9.25 -22.36 -15.75
CA TRP A 50 -8.95 -23.72 -16.19
C TRP A 50 -10.15 -24.39 -16.88
N VAL A 51 -11.35 -24.30 -16.28
CA VAL A 51 -12.57 -24.86 -16.88
C VAL A 51 -12.90 -24.17 -18.20
N ALA A 52 -12.83 -22.84 -18.26
CA ALA A 52 -13.12 -22.09 -19.49
C ALA A 52 -12.14 -22.44 -20.63
N SER A 53 -10.84 -22.63 -20.30
CA SER A 53 -9.84 -23.08 -21.26
C SER A 53 -10.08 -24.53 -21.70
N ALA A 54 -10.33 -25.44 -20.76
CA ALA A 54 -10.57 -26.86 -21.06
C ALA A 54 -11.87 -27.10 -21.84
N ALA A 55 -12.89 -26.27 -21.64
CA ALA A 55 -14.16 -26.31 -22.36
C ALA A 55 -14.08 -25.70 -23.77
N GLY A 56 -12.93 -25.12 -24.17
CA GLY A 56 -12.75 -24.47 -25.47
C GLY A 56 -13.48 -23.14 -25.61
N TRP A 57 -13.91 -22.52 -24.51
CA TRP A 57 -14.56 -21.20 -24.52
C TRP A 57 -13.58 -20.05 -24.75
N LEU A 58 -12.29 -20.33 -24.58
CA LEU A 58 -11.20 -19.38 -24.77
C LEU A 58 -10.35 -19.85 -25.95
N ASP A 59 -10.18 -18.98 -26.94
CA ASP A 59 -9.23 -19.21 -28.03
C ASP A 59 -7.80 -19.23 -27.47
N PRO A 60 -7.04 -20.34 -27.65
CA PRO A 60 -5.66 -20.45 -27.18
C PRO A 60 -4.72 -19.35 -27.72
N GLN A 61 -5.02 -18.79 -28.91
CA GLN A 61 -4.26 -17.66 -29.44
C GLN A 61 -4.55 -16.35 -28.71
N THR A 62 -5.70 -16.25 -28.05
CA THR A 62 -6.09 -15.07 -27.26
C THR A 62 -5.62 -15.20 -25.81
N LEU A 63 -5.80 -16.36 -25.19
CA LEU A 63 -5.40 -16.62 -23.81
C LEU A 63 -4.94 -18.07 -23.64
N ALA A 64 -3.65 -18.24 -23.37
CA ALA A 64 -3.05 -19.53 -23.08
C ALA A 64 -3.74 -20.23 -21.89
N SER A 65 -3.77 -21.56 -21.91
CA SER A 65 -4.34 -22.32 -20.80
C SER A 65 -3.42 -22.26 -19.57
N PRO A 66 -3.95 -22.47 -18.35
CA PRO A 66 -3.10 -22.54 -17.15
C PRO A 66 -1.99 -23.59 -17.23
N SER A 67 -2.23 -24.70 -17.94
CA SER A 67 -1.21 -25.73 -18.20
C SER A 67 -0.10 -25.23 -19.10
N ASP A 68 -0.42 -24.52 -20.18
CA ASP A 68 0.59 -23.97 -21.11
C ASP A 68 1.45 -22.92 -20.41
N VAL A 69 0.82 -22.09 -19.56
CA VAL A 69 1.55 -21.11 -18.74
C VAL A 69 2.52 -21.81 -17.78
N ALA A 70 2.12 -22.94 -17.19
CA ALA A 70 2.98 -23.71 -16.30
C ALA A 70 4.17 -24.36 -17.04
N THR A 71 3.94 -24.95 -18.22
CA THR A 71 5.01 -25.53 -19.05
C THR A 71 5.96 -24.44 -19.53
N THR A 72 5.44 -23.34 -20.09
CA THR A 72 6.24 -22.21 -20.56
C THR A 72 7.05 -21.58 -19.42
N THR A 73 6.50 -21.51 -18.21
CA THR A 73 7.27 -21.08 -17.03
C THR A 73 8.46 -22.01 -16.78
N GLY A 74 8.23 -23.32 -16.81
CA GLY A 74 9.29 -24.33 -16.67
C GLY A 74 10.39 -24.18 -17.72
N ASP A 75 10.02 -24.01 -18.98
CA ASP A 75 10.95 -23.84 -20.10
C ASP A 75 11.78 -22.57 -19.97
N LEU A 76 11.14 -21.44 -19.62
CA LEU A 76 11.82 -20.17 -19.41
C LEU A 76 12.79 -20.19 -18.22
N ILE A 77 12.44 -20.96 -17.16
CA ILE A 77 13.32 -21.18 -16.01
C ILE A 77 14.49 -22.08 -16.41
N ALA A 78 14.25 -23.19 -17.10
CA ALA A 78 15.28 -24.11 -17.54
C ALA A 78 16.29 -23.44 -18.50
N GLY A 79 15.80 -22.55 -19.36
CA GLY A 79 16.63 -21.75 -20.27
C GLY A 79 17.37 -20.58 -19.61
N GLY A 80 17.07 -20.23 -18.35
CA GLY A 80 17.72 -19.11 -17.64
C GLY A 80 17.25 -17.70 -18.04
N GLU A 81 16.39 -17.60 -19.07
CA GLU A 81 15.84 -16.35 -19.57
C GLU A 81 15.01 -15.64 -18.49
N LEU A 82 14.11 -16.38 -17.80
CA LEU A 82 13.25 -15.76 -16.80
C LEU A 82 14.06 -15.11 -15.67
N GLN A 83 15.10 -15.79 -15.18
CA GLN A 83 15.94 -15.34 -14.08
C GLN A 83 16.72 -14.08 -14.45
N LYS A 84 17.28 -14.05 -15.67
CA LYS A 84 18.00 -12.88 -16.19
C LYS A 84 17.10 -11.64 -16.24
N HIS A 85 15.90 -11.79 -16.82
CA HIS A 85 14.93 -10.70 -16.93
C HIS A 85 14.36 -10.30 -15.56
N LEU A 86 14.09 -11.28 -14.70
CA LEU A 86 13.59 -11.08 -13.34
C LEU A 86 14.57 -10.27 -12.48
N LEU A 87 15.86 -10.61 -12.51
CA LEU A 87 16.88 -9.93 -11.71
C LEU A 87 16.98 -8.44 -12.06
N VAL A 88 16.94 -8.13 -13.36
CA VAL A 88 16.96 -6.74 -13.84
C VAL A 88 15.73 -5.97 -13.34
N SER A 89 14.53 -6.57 -13.45
CA SER A 89 13.31 -5.94 -12.95
C SER A 89 13.34 -5.74 -11.43
N LEU A 90 13.85 -6.71 -10.68
CA LEU A 90 14.05 -6.59 -9.22
C LEU A 90 14.99 -5.44 -8.87
N GLN A 91 16.12 -5.30 -9.58
CA GLN A 91 17.07 -4.22 -9.35
C GLN A 91 16.43 -2.85 -9.61
N ARG A 92 15.71 -2.70 -10.74
CA ARG A 92 14.99 -1.46 -11.07
C ARG A 92 13.94 -1.10 -10.04
N ALA A 93 13.13 -2.08 -9.62
CA ALA A 93 12.13 -1.91 -8.57
C ALA A 93 12.78 -1.48 -7.25
N ALA A 94 13.86 -2.16 -6.83
CA ALA A 94 14.57 -1.86 -5.60
C ALA A 94 15.18 -0.46 -5.59
N LEU A 95 15.84 -0.05 -6.68
CA LEU A 95 16.40 1.30 -6.81
C LEU A 95 15.31 2.36 -6.80
N GLY A 96 14.25 2.16 -7.59
CA GLY A 96 13.13 3.10 -7.66
C GLY A 96 12.44 3.25 -6.30
N LEU A 97 12.18 2.14 -5.60
CA LEU A 97 11.67 2.14 -4.23
C LEU A 97 12.62 2.86 -3.27
N ALA A 98 13.92 2.58 -3.32
CA ALA A 98 14.88 3.21 -2.43
C ALA A 98 14.88 4.74 -2.59
N PHE A 99 14.95 5.25 -3.83
CA PHE A 99 14.92 6.69 -4.10
C PHE A 99 13.58 7.32 -3.75
N GLY A 100 12.46 6.72 -4.17
CA GLY A 100 11.14 7.29 -3.95
C GLY A 100 10.71 7.25 -2.48
N VAL A 101 11.00 6.16 -1.75
CA VAL A 101 10.75 6.09 -0.31
C VAL A 101 11.61 7.12 0.43
N SER A 102 12.89 7.24 0.10
CA SER A 102 13.78 8.21 0.75
C SER A 102 13.30 9.64 0.52
N ALA A 103 12.99 10.00 -0.72
CA ALA A 103 12.46 11.32 -1.07
C ALA A 103 11.10 11.58 -0.40
N GLY A 104 10.18 10.61 -0.43
CA GLY A 104 8.86 10.72 0.18
C GLY A 104 8.93 10.93 1.70
N VAL A 105 9.82 10.20 2.39
CA VAL A 105 10.03 10.37 3.84
C VAL A 105 10.64 11.74 4.14
N LEU A 106 11.67 12.17 3.41
CA LEU A 106 12.29 13.47 3.62
C LEU A 106 11.29 14.61 3.44
N LEU A 107 10.50 14.56 2.37
CA LEU A 107 9.46 15.55 2.10
C LEU A 107 8.35 15.51 3.17
N ALA A 108 7.94 14.33 3.63
CA ALA A 108 6.92 14.19 4.66
C ALA A 108 7.39 14.76 6.00
N LEU A 109 8.64 14.52 6.37
CA LEU A 109 9.23 15.09 7.58
C LEU A 109 9.40 16.61 7.46
N ALA A 110 9.86 17.11 6.31
CA ALA A 110 10.00 18.54 6.08
C ALA A 110 8.65 19.27 6.16
N ALA A 111 7.61 18.71 5.54
CA ALA A 111 6.26 19.26 5.57
C ALA A 111 5.58 19.10 6.93
N GLY A 112 5.62 17.90 7.52
CA GLY A 112 4.89 17.59 8.75
C GLY A 112 5.51 18.16 10.02
N LEU A 113 6.78 18.55 10.00
CA LEU A 113 7.48 19.12 11.16
C LEU A 113 7.70 20.63 11.08
N SER A 114 7.32 21.29 9.97
CA SER A 114 7.52 22.73 9.79
C SER A 114 6.35 23.40 9.07
N ARG A 115 5.88 24.54 9.60
CA ARG A 115 4.80 25.34 8.99
C ARG A 115 5.15 25.85 7.59
N VAL A 116 6.44 26.15 7.37
CA VAL A 116 6.95 26.59 6.06
C VAL A 116 6.95 25.43 5.07
N GLY A 117 7.40 24.24 5.49
CA GLY A 117 7.35 23.04 4.67
C GLY A 117 5.92 22.64 4.33
N GLU A 118 5.00 22.71 5.30
CA GLU A 118 3.57 22.48 5.06
C GLU A 118 3.02 23.42 3.98
N ALA A 119 3.25 24.73 4.11
CA ALA A 119 2.75 25.72 3.16
C ALA A 119 3.36 25.58 1.74
N LEU A 120 4.64 25.24 1.63
CA LEU A 120 5.34 25.17 0.34
C LEU A 120 5.23 23.79 -0.35
N LEU A 121 5.31 22.70 0.43
CA LEU A 121 5.42 21.35 -0.10
C LEU A 121 4.07 20.67 -0.25
N ASP A 122 3.15 20.81 0.72
CA ASP A 122 1.91 20.00 0.73
C ASP A 122 1.02 20.33 -0.47
N GLY A 123 0.74 21.62 -0.71
CA GLY A 123 -0.03 22.05 -1.89
C GLY A 123 0.64 21.63 -3.21
N THR A 124 1.96 21.79 -3.31
CA THR A 124 2.73 21.41 -4.50
C THR A 124 2.68 19.92 -4.76
N LEU A 125 2.87 19.09 -3.73
CA LEU A 125 2.86 17.63 -3.86
C LEU A 125 1.44 17.10 -4.12
N GLN A 126 0.41 17.77 -3.60
CA GLN A 126 -0.99 17.47 -3.91
C GLN A 126 -1.35 17.81 -5.36
N LEU A 127 -0.76 18.84 -5.93
CA LEU A 127 -0.90 19.15 -7.35
C LEU A 127 -0.16 18.11 -8.20
N LEU A 128 1.12 17.85 -7.88
CA LEU A 128 1.96 16.92 -8.64
C LEU A 128 1.41 15.49 -8.64
N ARG A 129 0.85 15.01 -7.53
CA ARG A 129 0.24 13.67 -7.47
C ARG A 129 -0.98 13.51 -8.39
N SER A 130 -1.61 14.63 -8.79
CA SER A 130 -2.79 14.61 -9.65
C SER A 130 -2.41 14.34 -11.11
N LEU A 131 -1.13 14.52 -11.46
CA LEU A 131 -0.61 14.17 -12.76
C LEU A 131 -0.43 12.64 -12.86
N PRO A 132 -0.99 11.98 -13.88
CA PRO A 132 -0.74 10.56 -14.11
C PRO A 132 0.76 10.36 -14.38
N ILE A 133 1.43 9.55 -13.55
CA ILE A 133 2.89 9.35 -13.65
C ILE A 133 3.28 8.78 -15.01
N LEU A 134 2.42 7.93 -15.59
CA LEU A 134 2.62 7.39 -16.94
C LEU A 134 2.51 8.46 -18.03
N ALA A 135 1.77 9.55 -17.80
CA ALA A 135 1.71 10.68 -18.74
C ALA A 135 3.02 11.49 -18.74
N LEU A 136 3.88 11.33 -17.73
CA LEU A 136 5.19 12.00 -17.66
C LEU A 136 6.27 11.25 -18.46
N VAL A 137 5.97 10.06 -19.00
CA VAL A 137 6.95 9.25 -19.72
C VAL A 137 7.64 10.01 -20.86
N PRO A 138 6.94 10.72 -21.77
CA PRO A 138 7.61 11.41 -22.88
C PRO A 138 8.58 12.49 -22.39
N LEU A 139 8.20 13.19 -21.32
CA LEU A 139 9.02 14.23 -20.71
C LEU A 139 10.25 13.65 -20.01
N ALA A 140 10.07 12.52 -19.30
CA ALA A 140 11.18 11.79 -18.70
C ALA A 140 12.17 11.30 -19.77
N ILE A 141 11.69 10.80 -20.90
CA ILE A 141 12.54 10.42 -22.04
C ILE A 141 13.28 11.63 -22.61
N LEU A 142 12.62 12.78 -22.75
CA LEU A 142 13.24 13.99 -23.26
C LEU A 142 14.36 14.50 -22.35
N TRP A 143 14.17 14.45 -21.03
CA TRP A 143 15.14 14.98 -20.06
C TRP A 143 16.29 14.03 -19.77
N PHE A 144 15.99 12.73 -19.64
CA PHE A 144 16.95 11.73 -19.17
C PHE A 144 17.42 10.77 -20.28
N GLY A 145 16.89 10.93 -21.50
CA GLY A 145 17.14 10.02 -22.61
C GLY A 145 16.38 8.71 -22.46
N ILE A 146 16.60 7.79 -23.41
CA ILE A 146 16.04 6.45 -23.34
C ILE A 146 17.07 5.55 -22.66
N GLY A 147 16.78 5.13 -21.43
CA GLY A 147 17.73 4.40 -20.60
C GLY A 147 17.12 3.71 -19.39
N GLU A 148 17.99 3.25 -18.50
CA GLU A 148 17.63 2.63 -17.21
C GLU A 148 17.07 3.68 -16.24
N GLU A 149 17.57 4.91 -16.35
CA GLU A 149 17.28 6.06 -15.51
C GLU A 149 15.79 6.38 -15.54
N VAL A 150 15.19 6.46 -16.73
CA VAL A 150 13.75 6.74 -16.87
C VAL A 150 12.90 5.70 -16.15
N LYS A 151 13.27 4.42 -16.24
CA LYS A 151 12.51 3.33 -15.62
C LYS A 151 12.55 3.46 -14.10
N VAL A 152 13.74 3.71 -13.55
CA VAL A 152 13.95 3.91 -12.10
C VAL A 152 13.26 5.19 -11.61
N ILE A 153 13.36 6.30 -12.36
CA ILE A 153 12.73 7.58 -12.01
C ILE A 153 11.20 7.47 -11.96
N LEU A 154 10.59 6.81 -12.94
CA LEU A 154 9.13 6.61 -12.95
C LEU A 154 8.68 5.79 -11.75
N VAL A 155 9.41 4.73 -11.40
CA VAL A 155 9.14 3.95 -10.19
C VAL A 155 9.35 4.78 -8.92
N ALA A 156 10.40 5.60 -8.87
CA ALA A 156 10.66 6.51 -7.75
C ALA A 156 9.53 7.53 -7.56
N LEU A 157 9.03 8.13 -8.65
CA LEU A 157 7.87 9.02 -8.61
C LEU A 157 6.61 8.28 -8.15
N GLY A 158 6.37 7.06 -8.65
CA GLY A 158 5.26 6.18 -8.25
C GLY A 158 5.24 5.86 -6.77
N THR A 159 6.42 5.72 -6.18
CA THR A 159 6.59 5.31 -4.78
C THR A 159 6.70 6.49 -3.83
N LEU A 160 7.13 7.66 -4.31
CA LEU A 160 7.27 8.89 -3.52
C LEU A 160 5.93 9.34 -2.96
N PHE A 161 4.89 9.48 -3.80
CA PHE A 161 3.64 10.10 -3.37
C PHE A 161 2.89 9.31 -2.29
N PRO A 162 2.69 7.98 -2.39
CA PRO A 162 2.00 7.25 -1.33
C PRO A 162 2.77 7.26 -0.01
N VAL A 163 4.11 7.20 -0.05
CA VAL A 163 4.97 7.33 1.14
C VAL A 163 4.81 8.71 1.75
N TYR A 164 4.90 9.77 0.95
CA TYR A 164 4.73 11.14 1.39
C TYR A 164 3.38 11.34 2.08
N ILE A 165 2.28 11.04 1.38
CA ILE A 165 0.91 11.32 1.83
C ILE A 165 0.60 10.60 3.14
N ASN A 166 0.90 9.29 3.21
CA ASN A 166 0.53 8.51 4.39
C ASN A 166 1.43 8.82 5.59
N THR A 167 2.71 9.12 5.36
CA THR A 167 3.62 9.54 6.44
C THR A 167 3.25 10.93 6.95
N HIS A 168 3.00 11.87 6.04
CA HIS A 168 2.59 13.23 6.37
C HIS A 168 1.26 13.25 7.17
N ALA A 169 0.25 12.53 6.69
CA ALA A 169 -1.03 12.40 7.38
C ALA A 169 -0.90 11.80 8.79
N ALA A 170 0.02 10.85 8.98
CA ALA A 170 0.29 10.29 10.32
C ALA A 170 1.09 11.23 11.21
N LEU A 171 1.94 12.10 10.66
CA LEU A 171 2.66 13.14 11.40
C LEU A 171 1.69 14.23 11.90
N THR A 172 0.85 14.75 11.01
CA THR A 172 -0.06 15.87 11.32
C THR A 172 -1.32 15.41 12.06
N GLY A 173 -1.67 14.13 12.01
CA GLY A 173 -2.79 13.53 12.74
C GLY A 173 -2.51 13.22 14.22
N LEU A 174 -1.32 13.50 14.74
CA LEU A 174 -1.01 13.31 16.16
C LEU A 174 -1.74 14.34 17.04
N ASP A 175 -2.37 13.86 18.11
CA ASP A 175 -3.11 14.71 19.05
C ASP A 175 -2.18 15.74 19.74
N VAL A 176 -2.66 16.97 19.86
CA VAL A 176 -1.99 18.07 20.58
C VAL A 176 -1.64 17.67 22.02
N ARG A 177 -2.41 16.76 22.64
CA ARG A 177 -2.13 16.21 23.98
C ARG A 177 -0.74 15.57 24.10
N TYR A 178 -0.19 15.03 23.01
CA TYR A 178 1.18 14.50 23.02
C TYR A 178 2.22 15.60 23.19
N ALA A 179 1.98 16.80 22.63
CA ALA A 179 2.86 17.95 22.81
C ALA A 179 2.74 18.53 24.24
N GLU A 180 1.54 18.57 24.81
CA GLU A 180 1.32 18.97 26.21
C GLU A 180 2.00 18.00 27.18
N LEU A 181 1.84 16.68 26.98
CA LEU A 181 2.52 15.66 27.77
C LEU A 181 4.04 15.82 27.70
N ALA A 182 4.58 16.06 26.50
CA ALA A 182 6.02 16.28 26.34
C ALA A 182 6.53 17.50 27.11
N GLN A 183 5.75 18.58 27.15
CA GLN A 183 6.06 19.78 27.94
C GLN A 183 6.02 19.49 29.45
N THR A 184 4.99 18.79 29.95
CA THR A 184 4.90 18.42 31.38
C THR A 184 6.05 17.52 31.84
N LEU A 185 6.55 16.65 30.95
CA LEU A 185 7.69 15.78 31.21
C LEU A 185 9.05 16.44 30.94
N GLY A 186 9.09 17.71 30.54
CA GLY A 186 10.32 18.44 30.25
C GLY A 186 11.14 17.87 29.09
N LEU A 187 10.49 17.22 28.12
CA LEU A 187 11.18 16.61 26.98
C LEU A 187 11.76 17.68 26.04
N SER A 188 13.02 17.50 25.63
CA SER A 188 13.61 18.31 24.56
C SER A 188 12.93 18.05 23.21
N ARG A 189 13.02 19.00 22.27
CA ARG A 189 12.44 18.85 20.92
C ARG A 189 12.90 17.58 20.21
N THR A 190 14.19 17.23 20.32
CA THR A 190 14.74 16.00 19.75
C THR A 190 14.19 14.75 20.45
N ALA A 191 14.01 14.80 21.78
CA ALA A 191 13.41 13.70 22.52
C ALA A 191 11.93 13.51 22.13
N PHE A 192 11.17 14.60 22.00
CA PHE A 192 9.78 14.56 21.52
C PHE A 192 9.68 13.94 20.12
N LEU A 193 10.53 14.40 19.18
CA LEU A 193 10.56 13.87 17.82
C LEU A 193 10.86 12.36 17.79
N ARG A 194 11.92 11.93 18.47
CA ARG A 194 12.38 10.54 18.42
C ARG A 194 11.49 9.56 19.19
N ARG A 195 10.90 9.99 20.31
CA ARG A 195 10.15 9.10 21.21
C ARG A 195 8.65 9.10 20.98
N ILE A 196 8.10 10.16 20.40
CA ILE A 196 6.65 10.32 20.22
C ILE A 196 6.29 10.46 18.75
N VAL A 197 6.88 11.44 18.06
CA VAL A 197 6.46 11.78 16.68
C VAL A 197 6.83 10.70 15.66
N LEU A 198 8.10 10.28 15.61
CA LEU A 198 8.55 9.24 14.67
C LEU A 198 7.87 7.88 14.90
N PRO A 199 7.77 7.37 16.15
CA PRO A 199 7.00 6.15 16.41
C PRO A 199 5.51 6.30 16.08
N GLY A 200 4.93 7.47 16.34
CA GLY A 200 3.53 7.78 16.03
C GLY A 200 3.23 7.80 14.52
N ALA A 201 4.19 8.25 13.71
CA ALA A 201 4.07 8.28 12.25
C ALA A 201 4.38 6.95 11.56
N ALA A 202 5.07 6.02 12.23
CA ALA A 202 5.49 4.75 11.67
C ALA A 202 4.35 3.91 11.05
N PRO A 203 3.13 3.81 11.63
CA PRO A 203 2.01 3.12 10.99
C PRO A 203 1.59 3.74 9.65
N GLY A 204 1.60 5.07 9.55
CA GLY A 204 1.34 5.78 8.30
C GLY A 204 2.40 5.51 7.27
N PHE A 205 3.68 5.57 7.67
CA PHE A 205 4.80 5.21 6.82
C PHE A 205 4.66 3.80 6.23
N PHE A 206 4.40 2.77 7.06
CA PHE A 206 4.23 1.41 6.56
C PHE A 206 3.00 1.24 5.66
N THR A 207 1.92 1.97 5.93
CA THR A 207 0.76 2.02 5.03
C THR A 207 1.15 2.57 3.66
N GLY A 208 1.86 3.71 3.64
CA GLY A 208 2.38 4.32 2.42
C GLY A 208 3.35 3.39 1.68
N LEU A 209 4.30 2.78 2.40
CA LEU A 209 5.28 1.86 1.84
C LEU A 209 4.63 0.65 1.16
N ARG A 210 3.58 0.08 1.75
CA ARG A 210 2.85 -1.05 1.15
C ARG A 210 2.18 -0.66 -0.17
N ILE A 211 1.53 0.51 -0.19
CA ILE A 211 0.93 1.04 -1.42
C ILE A 211 2.02 1.28 -2.47
N SER A 212 3.14 1.90 -2.07
CA SER A 212 4.27 2.19 -2.96
C SER A 212 4.89 0.93 -3.55
N VAL A 213 5.05 -0.15 -2.76
CA VAL A 213 5.54 -1.43 -3.29
C VAL A 213 4.61 -1.96 -4.39
N THR A 214 3.30 -1.93 -4.22
CA THR A 214 2.37 -2.37 -5.27
C THR A 214 2.44 -1.46 -6.50
N VAL A 215 2.46 -0.13 -6.30
CA VAL A 215 2.57 0.85 -7.40
C VAL A 215 3.88 0.71 -8.15
N SER A 216 4.98 0.37 -7.47
CA SER A 216 6.30 0.21 -8.10
C SER A 216 6.27 -0.84 -9.21
N TRP A 217 5.61 -1.97 -8.98
CA TRP A 217 5.45 -3.03 -9.96
C TRP A 217 4.53 -2.61 -11.11
N LEU A 218 3.41 -1.94 -10.82
CA LEU A 218 2.50 -1.43 -11.85
C LEU A 218 3.21 -0.47 -12.81
N VAL A 219 3.98 0.47 -12.27
CA VAL A 219 4.75 1.42 -13.07
C VAL A 219 5.87 0.72 -13.84
N LEU A 220 6.56 -0.23 -13.20
CA LEU A 220 7.67 -0.96 -13.83
C LEU A 220 7.20 -1.82 -15.01
N VAL A 221 6.07 -2.52 -14.89
CA VAL A 221 5.48 -3.32 -15.98
C VAL A 221 5.31 -2.47 -17.24
N VAL A 222 4.82 -1.24 -17.08
CA VAL A 222 4.58 -0.33 -18.20
C VAL A 222 5.88 0.28 -18.69
N SER A 223 6.75 0.74 -17.80
CA SER A 223 7.99 1.41 -18.18
C SER A 223 8.99 0.47 -18.88
N GLU A 224 9.01 -0.81 -18.52
CA GLU A 224 9.84 -1.82 -19.18
C GLU A 224 9.34 -2.22 -20.57
N GLN A 225 8.12 -1.86 -20.96
CA GLN A 225 7.65 -2.08 -22.33
C GLN A 225 8.14 -1.00 -23.30
N ILE A 226 8.68 0.10 -22.78
CA ILE A 226 9.06 1.28 -23.57
C ILE A 226 10.55 1.22 -23.89
N ASN A 227 10.85 0.69 -25.09
CA ASN A 227 12.21 0.58 -25.65
C ASN A 227 13.24 0.04 -24.63
N ALA A 228 12.87 -0.99 -23.88
CA ALA A 228 13.79 -1.69 -23.00
C ALA A 228 14.52 -2.79 -23.77
N SER A 229 15.70 -3.17 -23.29
CA SER A 229 16.49 -4.30 -23.81
C SER A 229 16.49 -5.51 -22.86
N SER A 230 15.86 -5.39 -21.70
CA SER A 230 15.88 -6.35 -20.60
C SER A 230 14.74 -6.10 -19.62
N GLY A 231 14.47 -7.05 -18.72
CA GLY A 231 13.34 -7.01 -17.78
C GLY A 231 12.16 -7.87 -18.22
N ILE A 232 11.24 -8.12 -17.29
CA ILE A 232 10.02 -8.91 -17.54
C ILE A 232 9.10 -8.19 -18.52
N GLY A 233 8.98 -6.86 -18.43
CA GLY A 233 8.16 -6.09 -19.38
C GLY A 233 8.71 -6.16 -20.81
N TYR A 234 10.04 -6.22 -20.98
CA TYR A 234 10.66 -6.49 -22.27
C TYR A 234 10.32 -7.88 -22.81
N LEU A 235 10.40 -8.91 -21.95
CA LEU A 235 10.06 -10.28 -22.32
C LEU A 235 8.59 -10.37 -22.81
N MET A 236 7.68 -9.65 -22.15
CA MET A 236 6.28 -9.53 -22.57
C MET A 236 6.12 -8.79 -23.90
N THR A 237 6.89 -7.72 -24.15
CA THR A 237 6.88 -7.02 -25.44
C THR A 237 7.37 -7.92 -26.57
N GLN A 238 8.46 -8.66 -26.36
CA GLN A 238 8.97 -9.62 -27.34
C GLN A 238 7.95 -10.72 -27.62
N ALA A 239 7.35 -11.29 -26.58
CA ALA A 239 6.30 -12.29 -26.72
C ALA A 239 5.11 -11.79 -27.52
N ARG A 240 4.70 -10.52 -27.31
CA ARG A 240 3.63 -9.89 -28.08
C ARG A 240 3.93 -9.83 -29.57
N THR A 241 5.16 -9.51 -29.95
CA THR A 241 5.59 -9.47 -31.36
C THR A 241 5.41 -10.82 -32.06
N PHE A 242 5.56 -11.92 -31.33
CA PHE A 242 5.40 -13.29 -31.83
C PHE A 242 4.05 -13.93 -31.46
N ALA A 243 3.07 -13.14 -31.00
CA ALA A 243 1.76 -13.61 -30.54
C ALA A 243 1.83 -14.76 -29.49
N ARG A 244 2.89 -14.78 -28.68
CA ARG A 244 3.11 -15.75 -27.60
C ARG A 244 2.37 -15.33 -26.32
N THR A 245 1.08 -15.60 -26.27
CA THR A 245 0.22 -15.23 -25.13
C THR A 245 0.60 -15.96 -23.85
N ASP A 246 1.14 -17.18 -23.96
CA ASP A 246 1.72 -17.97 -22.87
C ASP A 246 2.76 -17.15 -22.09
N VAL A 247 3.77 -16.60 -22.78
CA VAL A 247 4.86 -15.83 -22.16
C VAL A 247 4.37 -14.50 -21.58
N ILE A 248 3.40 -13.86 -22.23
CA ILE A 248 2.78 -12.61 -21.70
C ILE A 248 2.12 -12.90 -20.35
N VAL A 249 1.35 -13.98 -20.26
CA VAL A 249 0.67 -14.39 -19.02
C VAL A 249 1.68 -14.79 -17.95
N VAL A 250 2.76 -15.51 -18.31
CA VAL A 250 3.87 -15.78 -17.38
C VAL A 250 4.41 -14.48 -16.79
N GLY A 251 4.69 -13.47 -17.62
CA GLY A 251 5.16 -12.16 -17.16
C GLY A 251 4.20 -11.48 -16.17
N LEU A 252 2.89 -11.49 -16.48
CA LEU A 252 1.85 -10.94 -15.59
C LEU A 252 1.78 -11.68 -14.24
N VAL A 253 1.85 -13.02 -14.26
CA VAL A 253 1.85 -13.84 -13.05
C VAL A 253 3.09 -13.54 -12.21
N VAL A 254 4.27 -13.44 -12.84
CA VAL A 254 5.52 -13.10 -12.17
C VAL A 254 5.43 -11.74 -11.47
N TYR A 255 4.94 -10.69 -12.14
CA TYR A 255 4.72 -9.40 -11.48
C TYR A 255 3.69 -9.47 -10.34
N GLY A 256 2.61 -10.23 -10.52
CA GLY A 256 1.62 -10.45 -9.45
C GLY A 256 2.23 -11.11 -8.21
N VAL A 257 3.04 -12.16 -8.41
CA VAL A 257 3.77 -12.85 -7.35
C VAL A 257 4.77 -11.91 -6.67
N LEU A 258 5.54 -11.14 -7.43
CA LEU A 258 6.49 -10.17 -6.90
C LEU A 258 5.80 -9.08 -6.07
N GLY A 259 4.67 -8.55 -6.55
CA GLY A 259 3.87 -7.58 -5.81
C GLY A 259 3.36 -8.16 -4.48
N LEU A 260 2.78 -9.35 -4.52
CA LEU A 260 2.27 -10.02 -3.32
C LEU A 260 3.39 -10.39 -2.33
N ALA A 261 4.52 -10.89 -2.83
CA ALA A 261 5.69 -11.23 -2.02
C ALA A 261 6.24 -9.98 -1.33
N SER A 262 6.43 -8.90 -2.08
CA SER A 262 6.97 -7.64 -1.57
C SER A 262 6.05 -7.00 -0.52
N ASP A 263 4.74 -6.92 -0.78
CA ASP A 263 3.76 -6.40 0.20
C ASP A 263 3.67 -7.31 1.45
N THR A 264 3.83 -8.62 1.29
CA THR A 264 3.92 -9.55 2.43
C THR A 264 5.19 -9.34 3.25
N LEU A 265 6.33 -9.14 2.61
CA LEU A 265 7.59 -8.80 3.29
C LEU A 265 7.44 -7.51 4.09
N VAL A 266 6.85 -6.46 3.50
CA VAL A 266 6.60 -5.20 4.22
C VAL A 266 5.68 -5.42 5.42
N ARG A 267 4.60 -6.21 5.28
CA ARG A 267 3.72 -6.55 6.43
C ARG A 267 4.45 -7.29 7.54
N LEU A 268 5.37 -8.20 7.20
CA LEU A 268 6.15 -8.94 8.20
C LEU A 268 7.07 -7.99 8.98
N VAL A 269 7.71 -7.06 8.28
CA VAL A 269 8.53 -6.01 8.89
C VAL A 269 7.65 -5.08 9.74
N GLU A 270 6.54 -4.60 9.20
CA GLU A 270 5.56 -3.73 9.89
C GLU A 270 5.12 -4.36 11.22
N ARG A 271 4.74 -5.65 11.22
CA ARG A 271 4.31 -6.36 12.44
C ARG A 271 5.38 -6.44 13.50
N ARG A 272 6.65 -6.59 13.12
CA ARG A 272 7.77 -6.60 14.08
C ARG A 272 8.06 -5.20 14.61
N VAL A 273 8.11 -4.19 13.74
CA VAL A 273 8.43 -2.82 14.12
C VAL A 273 7.30 -2.19 14.96
N LEU A 274 6.05 -2.53 14.66
CA LEU A 274 4.87 -2.03 15.36
C LEU A 274 4.34 -3.00 16.43
N ALA A 275 5.14 -3.96 16.89
CA ALA A 275 4.73 -4.93 17.91
C ALA A 275 4.33 -4.28 19.24
N TRP A 276 4.81 -3.07 19.52
CA TRP A 276 4.41 -2.26 20.67
C TRP A 276 2.95 -1.79 20.61
N ARG A 277 2.35 -1.77 19.42
CA ARG A 277 0.98 -1.30 19.22
C ARG A 277 0.03 -2.49 19.31
N THR A 278 -0.68 -2.60 20.43
CA THR A 278 -1.73 -3.61 20.62
C THR A 278 -2.94 -3.25 19.76
N THR A 279 -2.96 -3.67 18.50
CA THR A 279 -4.15 -3.57 17.64
C THR A 279 -5.04 -4.79 17.85
N LEU A 280 -6.36 -4.58 17.91
CA LEU A 280 -7.36 -5.65 17.90
C LEU A 280 -7.37 -6.29 16.49
N GLY A 281 -6.49 -7.26 16.25
CA GLY A 281 -6.34 -7.93 14.95
C GLY A 281 -5.73 -9.32 15.04
#